data_AF-A0A5D4SXT1-F1
#
_entry.id   AF-A0A5D4SXT1-F1
#
_cell.length_a   1.000
_cell.length_b   1.000
_cell.length_c   1.000
_cell.angle_alpha   90.00
_cell.angle_beta   90.00
_cell.angle_gamma   90.00
#
_symmetry.space_group_name_H-M   'P 1'
#
loop_
_entity.id
_entity.type
_entity.pdbx_description
1 polymer ?
#
loop_
_entity_poly.entity_id
_entity_poly.type
_entity_poly.pdbx_seq_one_letter_code
_entity_poly.pdbx_strand_id
1 'polypeptide(L)'
;MTCSKKKYLLPVIEGLNVELEITENPYNIPVDHFFTMAARINKKRSFLFVSKLLGKHLPIHPEKGLITGELLAARYAELKEGLPLPETEELLQAFLLDPGVSRPSIPFVDKKYNPVIIGFAETATALGHSFYNAFKAAGYFHTTRETLPEAVSIIDFEEEHSHATSHRCYADRELLDNQREVILVDDEMTTGKTAVNIIRSIQAEFPRSEYTVASILDWRSQENQAAFQMLEKELGITINSVSLLKGEMQAAGEPVIQTNIEDRKRDAGGSSISFINLSESGLSFEKAGSPSITLGGGICNIPYLKRTGRFGLQKGAEEPERDLEAAAALLAKSRKGDHTLVLGTGEFMYIPMKVASQMGEGVFFQSTTRSPVHVLDREGYGAREGLSFPNPEDADIRQFVYNITPGVYDDLFILFEREPNREALVPLLEELKKTGIKDIKIVYFNGGNNNG
;
A
#
# COMPACT_ATOMS: atom_id res chain seq x y z
N MET A 1 -1.00 -13.36 -26.60
CA MET A 1 -2.15 -12.80 -27.34
C MET A 1 -1.91 -11.32 -27.51
N THR A 2 -1.80 -10.84 -28.75
CA THR A 2 -1.71 -9.41 -29.06
C THR A 2 -3.07 -8.77 -28.76
N CYS A 3 -3.18 -8.06 -27.64
CA CYS A 3 -4.32 -7.18 -27.42
C CYS A 3 -4.34 -6.16 -28.57
N SER A 4 -5.48 -6.01 -29.25
CA SER A 4 -5.74 -4.83 -30.08
C SER A 4 -5.44 -3.60 -29.23
N LYS A 5 -4.53 -2.73 -29.67
CA LYS A 5 -4.16 -1.48 -29.00
C LYS A 5 -5.42 -0.66 -28.72
N LYS A 6 -5.95 -0.74 -27.50
CA LYS A 6 -7.15 0.00 -27.08
C LYS A 6 -6.69 1.36 -26.55
N LYS A 7 -7.23 2.43 -27.15
CA LYS A 7 -6.97 3.79 -26.71
C LYS A 7 -8.09 4.27 -25.79
N TYR A 8 -7.73 4.96 -24.71
CA TYR A 8 -8.63 5.58 -23.76
C TYR A 8 -8.29 7.06 -23.64
N LEU A 9 -9.31 7.91 -23.61
CA LEU A 9 -9.16 9.32 -23.25
C LEU A 9 -9.80 9.50 -21.88
N LEU A 10 -8.98 9.80 -20.87
CA LEU A 10 -9.41 9.90 -19.48
C LEU A 10 -9.46 11.36 -19.03
N PRO A 11 -10.66 11.93 -18.82
CA PRO A 11 -10.77 13.28 -18.30
C PRO A 11 -10.38 13.32 -16.82
N VAL A 12 -9.40 14.15 -16.48
CA VAL A 12 -8.95 14.33 -15.10
C VAL A 12 -9.75 15.47 -14.46
N ILE A 13 -9.54 16.68 -14.95
CA ILE A 13 -10.24 17.92 -14.57
C ILE A 13 -10.36 18.79 -15.82
N GLU A 14 -11.08 19.90 -15.75
CA GLU A 14 -11.15 20.86 -16.86
C GLU A 14 -9.73 21.22 -17.33
N GLY A 15 -9.48 21.17 -18.65
CA GLY A 15 -8.19 21.46 -19.25
C GLY A 15 -7.13 20.35 -19.18
N LEU A 16 -7.36 19.25 -18.47
CA LEU A 16 -6.40 18.14 -18.32
C LEU A 16 -7.01 16.78 -18.66
N ASN A 17 -6.44 16.12 -19.68
CA ASN A 17 -6.78 14.75 -20.05
C ASN A 17 -5.53 13.87 -20.06
N VAL A 18 -5.73 12.57 -19.87
CA VAL A 18 -4.68 11.55 -20.03
C VAL A 18 -5.13 10.58 -21.11
N GLU A 19 -4.34 10.48 -22.17
CA GLU A 19 -4.48 9.45 -23.19
C GLU A 19 -3.72 8.21 -22.75
N LEU A 20 -4.36 7.05 -22.84
CA LEU A 20 -3.74 5.75 -22.57
C LEU A 20 -3.85 4.86 -23.79
N GLU A 21 -2.76 4.17 -24.12
CA GLU A 21 -2.73 3.06 -25.05
C GLU A 21 -2.34 1.79 -24.31
N ILE A 22 -3.30 0.87 -24.13
CA ILE A 22 -3.03 -0.41 -23.46
C ILE A 22 -2.35 -1.35 -24.44
N THR A 23 -1.18 -1.86 -24.05
CA THR A 23 -0.36 -2.79 -24.84
C THR A 23 -0.43 -4.21 -24.32
N GLU A 24 -0.57 -4.42 -23.00
CA GLU A 24 -0.76 -5.73 -22.40
C GLU A 24 -1.80 -5.69 -21.27
N ASN A 25 -2.73 -6.64 -21.29
CA ASN A 25 -3.69 -6.91 -20.23
C ASN A 25 -3.85 -8.44 -20.12
N PRO A 26 -2.91 -9.13 -19.47
CA PRO A 26 -2.81 -10.60 -19.52
C PRO A 26 -4.06 -11.34 -19.06
N TYR A 27 -4.83 -10.73 -18.14
CA TYR A 27 -6.04 -11.33 -17.57
C TYR A 27 -7.34 -10.72 -18.10
N ASN A 28 -7.27 -9.82 -19.08
CA ASN A 28 -8.43 -9.11 -19.64
C ASN A 28 -9.32 -8.41 -18.57
N ILE A 29 -8.72 -7.95 -17.47
CA ILE A 29 -9.43 -7.22 -16.42
C ILE A 29 -9.85 -5.85 -16.99
N PRO A 30 -11.13 -5.42 -16.85
CA PRO A 30 -11.54 -4.11 -17.31
C PRO A 30 -10.71 -2.98 -16.68
N VAL A 31 -10.29 -1.99 -17.49
CA VAL A 31 -9.36 -0.93 -17.04
C VAL A 31 -9.91 -0.14 -15.85
N ASP A 32 -11.23 0.05 -15.81
CA ASP A 32 -11.93 0.75 -14.74
C ASP A 32 -11.93 0.00 -13.41
N HIS A 33 -11.54 -1.28 -13.36
CA HIS A 33 -11.30 -1.98 -12.09
C HIS A 33 -9.97 -1.58 -11.43
N PHE A 34 -8.98 -1.10 -12.20
CA PHE A 34 -7.66 -0.80 -11.65
C PHE A 34 -7.60 0.57 -10.98
N PHE A 35 -8.16 1.59 -11.62
CA PHE A 35 -8.00 2.96 -11.16
C PHE A 35 -9.14 3.88 -11.64
N THR A 36 -9.17 5.06 -11.05
CA THR A 36 -9.78 6.25 -11.64
C THR A 36 -8.78 7.42 -11.64
N MET A 37 -9.16 8.60 -12.14
CA MET A 37 -8.29 9.75 -12.26
C MET A 37 -8.56 10.81 -11.18
N ALA A 38 -7.48 11.42 -10.70
CA ALA A 38 -7.55 12.67 -9.93
C ALA A 38 -6.39 13.61 -10.31
N ALA A 39 -6.50 14.88 -9.96
CA ALA A 39 -5.43 15.86 -10.11
C ALA A 39 -4.56 15.94 -8.85
N ARG A 40 -3.25 16.10 -9.01
CA ARG A 40 -2.34 16.40 -7.89
C ARG A 40 -2.34 17.90 -7.60
N ILE A 41 -2.07 18.26 -6.35
CA ILE A 41 -1.82 19.67 -5.98
C ILE A 41 -0.45 20.14 -6.53
N ASN A 42 0.47 19.21 -6.81
CA ASN A 42 1.82 19.48 -7.30
C ASN A 42 1.86 19.73 -8.82
N LYS A 43 2.57 20.78 -9.25
CA LYS A 43 2.70 21.21 -10.66
C LYS A 43 3.52 20.30 -11.57
N LYS A 44 4.46 19.48 -11.05
CA LYS A 44 5.37 18.67 -11.92
C LYS A 44 4.70 17.46 -12.58
N ARG A 45 3.68 16.87 -11.94
CA ARG A 45 2.82 15.82 -12.51
C ARG A 45 1.39 16.13 -12.09
N SER A 46 0.62 16.71 -12.99
CA SER A 46 -0.69 17.31 -12.70
C SER A 46 -1.81 16.29 -12.41
N PHE A 47 -1.59 15.01 -12.70
CA PHE A 47 -2.57 13.94 -12.52
C PHE A 47 -2.05 12.79 -11.63
N LEU A 48 -2.98 11.95 -11.21
CA LEU A 48 -2.79 10.79 -10.37
C LEU A 48 -3.73 9.67 -10.84
N PHE A 49 -3.20 8.46 -11.00
CA PHE A 49 -4.00 7.26 -11.02
C PHE A 49 -4.39 6.91 -9.59
N VAL A 50 -5.66 7.05 -9.28
CA VAL A 50 -6.23 6.67 -8.00
C VAL A 50 -6.58 5.20 -8.05
N SER A 51 -5.71 4.37 -7.49
CA SER A 51 -5.90 2.92 -7.42
C SER A 51 -7.20 2.57 -6.69
N LYS A 52 -8.00 1.70 -7.32
CA LYS A 52 -9.18 1.07 -6.74
C LYS A 52 -8.85 -0.24 -6.02
N LEU A 53 -7.57 -0.59 -5.93
CA LEU A 53 -7.09 -1.90 -5.48
C LEU A 53 -6.31 -1.83 -4.16
N LEU A 54 -5.79 -0.67 -3.77
CA LEU A 54 -4.80 -0.59 -2.69
C LEU A 54 -5.33 0.00 -1.39
N GLY A 55 -6.55 0.56 -1.39
CA GLY A 55 -7.10 1.20 -0.19
C GLY A 55 -6.38 2.50 0.18
N LYS A 56 -5.61 3.12 -0.72
CA LYS A 56 -4.84 4.34 -0.37
C LYS A 56 -5.71 5.61 -0.37
N HIS A 57 -6.47 5.83 -1.44
CA HIS A 57 -7.30 7.03 -1.61
C HIS A 57 -8.79 6.70 -1.66
N LEU A 58 -9.15 5.44 -1.92
CA LEU A 58 -10.52 4.97 -1.97
C LEU A 58 -10.69 3.87 -0.92
N PRO A 59 -11.80 3.83 -0.19
CA PRO A 59 -12.22 2.62 0.51
C PRO A 59 -12.39 1.47 -0.50
N ILE A 60 -11.86 0.30 -0.16
CA ILE A 60 -11.96 -0.91 -0.97
C ILE A 60 -12.52 -2.07 -0.13
N HIS A 61 -13.02 -3.11 -0.80
CA HIS A 61 -13.16 -4.40 -0.14
C HIS A 61 -11.76 -4.95 0.15
N PRO A 62 -11.44 -5.31 1.41
CA PRO A 62 -10.10 -5.74 1.78
C PRO A 62 -9.62 -6.98 1.01
N GLU A 63 -10.55 -7.88 0.66
CA GLU A 63 -10.28 -9.07 -0.17
C GLU A 63 -9.71 -8.68 -1.54
N LYS A 64 -10.24 -7.62 -2.17
CA LYS A 64 -9.74 -7.15 -3.47
C LYS A 64 -8.29 -6.70 -3.38
N GLY A 65 -7.91 -6.04 -2.28
CA GLY A 65 -6.53 -5.61 -2.06
C GLY A 65 -5.57 -6.77 -1.85
N LEU A 66 -5.99 -7.77 -1.06
CA LEU A 66 -5.20 -8.99 -0.85
C LEU A 66 -5.05 -9.78 -2.16
N ILE A 67 -6.15 -10.06 -2.86
CA ILE A 67 -6.17 -10.81 -4.14
C ILE A 67 -5.32 -10.10 -5.21
N THR A 68 -5.21 -8.77 -5.19
CA THR A 68 -4.36 -8.04 -6.15
C THR A 68 -2.88 -8.46 -6.05
N GLY A 69 -2.36 -8.65 -4.83
CA GLY A 69 -1.00 -9.16 -4.64
C GLY A 69 -0.84 -10.61 -5.10
N GLU A 70 -1.85 -11.44 -4.84
CA GLU A 70 -1.88 -12.84 -5.30
C GLU A 70 -1.93 -12.94 -6.83
N LEU A 71 -2.75 -12.13 -7.51
CA LEU A 71 -2.80 -12.07 -8.98
C LEU A 71 -1.46 -11.63 -9.59
N LEU A 72 -0.78 -10.68 -8.96
CA LEU A 72 0.55 -10.25 -9.40
C LEU A 72 1.59 -11.37 -9.21
N ALA A 73 1.51 -12.14 -8.13
CA ALA A 73 2.36 -13.32 -7.89
C ALA A 73 2.06 -14.47 -8.86
N ALA A 74 0.78 -14.71 -9.17
CA ALA A 74 0.37 -15.63 -10.22
C ALA A 74 0.97 -15.21 -11.57
N ARG A 75 0.94 -13.91 -11.89
CA ARG A 75 1.52 -13.40 -13.14
C ARG A 75 3.03 -13.62 -13.22
N TYR A 76 3.73 -13.40 -12.11
CA TYR A 76 5.15 -13.72 -12.00
C TYR A 76 5.42 -15.20 -12.26
N ALA A 77 4.69 -16.09 -11.59
CA ALA A 77 4.89 -17.53 -11.71
C ALA A 77 4.56 -18.05 -13.12
N GLU A 78 3.47 -17.58 -13.74
CA GLU A 78 3.12 -17.92 -15.12
C GLU A 78 4.21 -17.51 -16.12
N LEU A 79 4.85 -16.35 -15.91
CA LEU A 79 5.96 -15.90 -16.75
C LEU A 79 7.21 -16.77 -16.57
N LYS A 80 7.47 -17.26 -15.35
CA LYS A 80 8.60 -18.16 -15.06
C LYS A 80 8.38 -19.59 -15.58
N GLU A 81 7.15 -20.08 -15.54
CA GLU A 81 6.79 -21.43 -16.03
C GLU A 81 6.51 -21.44 -17.54
N GLY A 82 6.11 -20.31 -18.11
CA GLY A 82 5.64 -20.21 -19.49
C GLY A 82 4.25 -20.81 -19.73
N LEU A 83 3.48 -21.09 -18.66
CA LEU A 83 2.17 -21.72 -18.70
C LEU A 83 1.22 -21.06 -17.68
N PRO A 84 -0.10 -21.01 -17.95
CA PRO A 84 -1.10 -20.52 -16.99
C PRO A 84 -1.14 -21.36 -15.71
N LEU A 85 -1.44 -20.73 -14.58
CA LEU A 85 -1.66 -21.42 -13.31
C LEU A 85 -3.15 -21.71 -13.08
N PRO A 86 -3.53 -22.90 -12.56
CA PRO A 86 -4.91 -23.20 -12.19
C PRO A 86 -5.50 -22.20 -11.19
N GLU A 87 -4.68 -21.73 -10.24
CA GLU A 87 -5.09 -20.78 -9.20
C GLU A 87 -5.48 -19.41 -9.78
N THR A 88 -4.97 -19.04 -10.96
CA THR A 88 -5.28 -17.76 -11.62
C THR A 88 -6.78 -17.62 -11.90
N GLU A 89 -7.46 -18.70 -12.30
CA GLU A 89 -8.89 -18.62 -12.63
C GLU A 89 -9.74 -18.33 -11.39
N GLU A 90 -9.47 -19.03 -10.28
CA GLU A 90 -10.16 -18.82 -9.00
C GLU A 90 -9.91 -17.40 -8.47
N LEU A 91 -8.67 -16.93 -8.55
CA LEU A 91 -8.28 -15.57 -8.17
C LEU A 91 -9.04 -14.51 -8.98
N LEU A 92 -9.14 -14.68 -10.30
CA LEU A 92 -9.85 -13.75 -11.18
C LEU A 92 -11.37 -13.75 -10.90
N GLN A 93 -11.97 -14.92 -10.67
CA GLN A 93 -13.38 -15.01 -10.29
C GLN A 93 -13.63 -14.24 -8.98
N ALA A 94 -12.83 -14.47 -7.95
CA ALA A 94 -12.96 -13.77 -6.67
C ALA A 94 -12.70 -12.26 -6.78
N PHE A 95 -11.75 -11.84 -7.62
CA PHE A 95 -11.41 -10.43 -7.86
C PHE A 95 -12.52 -9.65 -8.57
N LEU A 96 -13.16 -10.27 -9.56
CA LEU A 96 -14.16 -9.61 -10.41
C LEU A 96 -15.55 -9.51 -9.75
N LEU A 97 -15.80 -10.26 -8.68
CA LEU A 97 -17.02 -10.14 -7.88
C LEU A 97 -17.03 -8.83 -7.08
N ASP A 98 -18.23 -8.28 -6.87
CA ASP A 98 -18.46 -7.10 -6.04
C ASP A 98 -19.63 -7.34 -5.07
N PRO A 99 -19.37 -7.48 -3.76
CA PRO A 99 -18.06 -7.45 -3.10
C PRO A 99 -17.16 -8.64 -3.51
N GLY A 100 -15.85 -8.47 -3.36
CA GLY A 100 -14.90 -9.59 -3.53
C GLY A 100 -15.19 -10.69 -2.51
N VAL A 101 -14.91 -11.94 -2.87
CA VAL A 101 -15.20 -13.08 -1.98
C VAL A 101 -14.00 -13.40 -1.10
N SER A 102 -14.24 -13.52 0.21
CA SER A 102 -13.23 -13.94 1.16
C SER A 102 -12.79 -15.38 0.87
N ARG A 103 -11.47 -15.58 0.78
CA ARG A 103 -10.86 -16.89 0.53
C ARG A 103 -9.66 -17.09 1.46
N PRO A 104 -9.37 -18.33 1.89
CA PRO A 104 -8.11 -18.61 2.55
C PRO A 104 -6.97 -18.31 1.58
N SER A 105 -6.00 -17.52 2.02
CA SER A 105 -4.78 -17.30 1.25
C SER A 105 -3.90 -18.54 1.38
N ILE A 106 -3.75 -19.29 0.29
CA ILE A 106 -2.95 -20.51 0.23
C ILE A 106 -1.77 -20.26 -0.70
N PRO A 107 -0.52 -20.40 -0.24
CA PRO A 107 0.65 -20.19 -1.09
C PRO A 107 0.70 -21.22 -2.23
N PHE A 108 0.73 -20.74 -3.47
CA PHE A 108 0.71 -21.55 -4.68
C PHE A 108 2.02 -21.49 -5.47
N VAL A 109 2.81 -20.41 -5.37
CA VAL A 109 4.09 -20.30 -6.06
C VAL A 109 5.08 -21.31 -5.48
N ASP A 110 5.60 -22.18 -6.36
CA ASP A 110 6.41 -23.33 -5.97
C ASP A 110 7.69 -22.94 -5.24
N LYS A 111 8.11 -23.76 -4.27
CA LYS A 111 9.31 -23.53 -3.44
C LYS A 111 10.63 -23.48 -4.23
N LYS A 112 10.64 -23.96 -5.49
CA LYS A 112 11.80 -23.79 -6.40
C LYS A 112 12.07 -22.31 -6.69
N TYR A 113 11.04 -21.47 -6.65
CA TYR A 113 11.16 -20.02 -6.63
C TYR A 113 11.27 -19.58 -5.18
N ASN A 114 12.43 -19.08 -4.79
CA ASN A 114 12.70 -18.61 -3.44
C ASN A 114 13.35 -17.22 -3.49
N PRO A 115 12.61 -16.17 -3.89
CA PRO A 115 13.17 -14.84 -4.01
C PRO A 115 13.30 -14.12 -2.66
N VAL A 116 14.01 -12.99 -2.68
CA VAL A 116 13.88 -11.91 -1.69
C VAL A 116 13.00 -10.82 -2.27
N ILE A 117 11.84 -10.59 -1.66
CA ILE A 117 10.81 -9.68 -2.13
C ILE A 117 10.93 -8.37 -1.36
N ILE A 118 10.94 -7.24 -2.06
CA ILE A 118 11.10 -5.90 -1.50
C ILE A 118 9.88 -5.06 -1.90
N GLY A 119 9.00 -4.76 -0.95
CA GLY A 119 7.89 -3.83 -1.16
C GLY A 119 8.31 -2.37 -0.95
N PHE A 120 7.81 -1.44 -1.75
CA PHE A 120 8.11 -0.02 -1.55
C PHE A 120 7.10 0.68 -0.64
N ALA A 121 7.62 1.37 0.38
CA ALA A 121 6.83 2.33 1.11
C ALA A 121 6.42 3.52 0.19
N GLU A 122 5.28 4.14 0.41
CA GLU A 122 4.26 3.78 1.41
C GLU A 122 3.28 2.73 0.84
N THR A 123 2.86 2.93 -0.41
CA THR A 123 1.70 2.29 -1.03
C THR A 123 1.86 0.79 -1.29
N ALA A 124 3.06 0.32 -1.62
CA ALA A 124 3.30 -1.06 -2.02
C ALA A 124 3.70 -1.96 -0.84
N THR A 125 3.64 -1.46 0.40
CA THR A 125 3.83 -2.25 1.63
C THR A 125 2.86 -3.42 1.69
N ALA A 126 1.54 -3.14 1.65
CA ALA A 126 0.52 -4.19 1.66
C ALA A 126 0.50 -5.05 0.39
N LEU A 127 0.74 -4.43 -0.77
CA LEU A 127 0.82 -5.16 -2.04
C LEU A 127 1.96 -6.18 -2.01
N GLY A 128 3.16 -5.75 -1.60
CA GLY A 128 4.34 -6.60 -1.50
C GLY A 128 4.18 -7.72 -0.47
N HIS A 129 3.54 -7.44 0.67
CA HIS A 129 3.26 -8.46 1.67
C HIS A 129 2.25 -9.50 1.15
N SER A 130 1.18 -9.07 0.49
CA SER A 130 0.22 -9.99 -0.12
C SER A 130 0.85 -10.81 -1.25
N PHE A 131 1.67 -10.18 -2.10
CA PHE A 131 2.46 -10.86 -3.13
C PHE A 131 3.38 -11.92 -2.52
N TYR A 132 4.08 -11.60 -1.42
CA TYR A 132 4.91 -12.54 -0.67
C TYR A 132 4.13 -13.75 -0.14
N ASN A 133 2.88 -13.57 0.29
CA ASN A 133 2.07 -14.65 0.85
C ASN A 133 1.66 -15.72 -0.15
N ALA A 134 1.71 -15.43 -1.45
CA ALA A 134 1.52 -16.42 -2.49
C ALA A 134 2.69 -17.43 -2.61
N PHE A 135 3.85 -17.18 -2.00
CA PHE A 135 5.05 -18.01 -2.13
C PHE A 135 5.15 -19.08 -1.04
N LYS A 136 5.45 -20.32 -1.45
CA LYS A 136 5.77 -21.41 -0.50
C LYS A 136 7.15 -21.23 0.15
N ALA A 137 8.06 -20.52 -0.50
CA ALA A 137 9.37 -20.14 0.03
C ALA A 137 9.74 -18.75 -0.49
N ALA A 138 10.06 -17.82 0.41
CA ALA A 138 10.58 -16.49 0.07
C ALA A 138 11.10 -15.80 1.34
N GLY A 139 11.95 -14.79 1.14
CA GLY A 139 12.15 -13.70 2.11
C GLY A 139 11.36 -12.46 1.69
N TYR A 140 10.91 -11.65 2.64
CA TYR A 140 10.23 -10.40 2.34
C TYR A 140 10.61 -9.29 3.32
N PHE A 141 10.80 -8.08 2.81
CA PHE A 141 10.74 -6.89 3.62
C PHE A 141 10.15 -5.73 2.82
N HIS A 142 9.83 -4.63 3.47
CA HIS A 142 9.52 -3.39 2.77
C HIS A 142 10.44 -2.26 3.21
N THR A 143 10.68 -1.31 2.31
CA THR A 143 11.36 -0.07 2.68
C THR A 143 10.50 0.74 3.64
N THR A 144 11.11 1.65 4.38
CA THR A 144 10.40 2.56 5.29
C THR A 144 11.02 3.94 5.28
N ARG A 145 10.21 4.97 5.55
CA ARG A 145 10.68 6.35 5.75
C ARG A 145 10.98 6.65 7.22
N GLU A 146 10.63 5.73 8.11
CA GLU A 146 10.84 5.87 9.54
C GLU A 146 12.34 5.82 9.89
N THR A 147 12.70 6.48 11.01
CA THR A 147 14.08 6.51 11.51
C THR A 147 14.17 5.76 12.82
N LEU A 148 14.98 4.70 12.83
CA LEU A 148 15.28 3.86 13.99
C LEU A 148 16.76 4.02 14.35
N PRO A 149 17.14 4.87 15.34
CA PRO A 149 18.53 5.14 15.69
C PRO A 149 19.33 3.90 16.13
N GLU A 150 18.68 2.88 16.68
CA GLU A 150 19.32 1.65 17.14
C GLU A 150 19.34 0.53 16.10
N ALA A 151 18.62 0.69 14.98
CA ALA A 151 18.60 -0.29 13.91
C ALA A 151 19.54 0.14 12.77
N VAL A 152 20.30 -0.82 12.25
CA VAL A 152 21.17 -0.58 11.09
C VAL A 152 20.34 -0.73 9.83
N SER A 153 20.30 0.34 9.02
CA SER A 153 19.76 0.24 7.66
C SER A 153 20.76 -0.52 6.78
N ILE A 154 20.36 -1.66 6.22
CA ILE A 154 21.29 -2.48 5.42
C ILE A 154 21.53 -1.91 4.02
N ILE A 155 20.58 -1.14 3.49
CA ILE A 155 20.70 -0.36 2.25
C ILE A 155 19.80 0.87 2.38
N ASP A 156 20.33 2.04 2.07
CA ASP A 156 19.56 3.27 1.92
C ASP A 156 19.33 3.59 0.44
N PHE A 157 18.08 3.91 0.08
CA PHE A 157 17.72 4.32 -1.27
C PHE A 157 17.33 5.81 -1.28
N GLU A 158 18.06 6.62 -2.04
CA GLU A 158 17.75 8.03 -2.22
C GLU A 158 16.86 8.24 -3.48
N GLU A 159 15.76 8.96 -3.34
CA GLU A 159 14.93 9.37 -4.48
C GLU A 159 15.46 10.69 -5.09
N GLU A 160 15.71 10.71 -6.41
CA GLU A 160 16.30 11.86 -7.16
C GLU A 160 15.49 13.18 -7.10
N HIS A 161 14.27 13.18 -6.55
CA HIS A 161 13.32 14.30 -6.71
C HIS A 161 12.62 14.81 -5.44
N SER A 162 13.18 14.62 -4.24
CA SER A 162 12.74 15.42 -3.10
C SER A 162 13.85 15.62 -2.06
N HIS A 163 13.90 16.82 -1.50
CA HIS A 163 15.00 17.31 -0.65
C HIS A 163 15.17 16.60 0.71
N ALA A 164 14.46 15.51 1.05
CA ALA A 164 14.60 14.87 2.37
C ALA A 164 13.90 13.49 2.59
N THR A 165 13.82 12.54 1.63
CA THR A 165 13.29 11.20 1.98
C THR A 165 14.14 10.07 1.42
N SER A 166 15.09 9.60 2.23
CA SER A 166 15.71 8.28 2.05
C SER A 166 14.74 7.18 2.46
N HIS A 167 14.68 6.12 1.65
CA HIS A 167 14.04 4.86 1.99
C HIS A 167 15.06 3.98 2.70
N ARG A 168 14.73 3.52 3.91
CA ARG A 168 15.59 2.67 4.75
C ARG A 168 15.13 1.23 4.74
N CYS A 169 16.05 0.32 5.04
CA CYS A 169 15.78 -1.11 5.13
C CYS A 169 16.30 -1.68 6.45
N TYR A 170 15.39 -2.08 7.35
CA TYR A 170 15.74 -2.61 8.67
C TYR A 170 15.60 -4.14 8.77
N ALA A 171 15.71 -4.84 7.64
CA ALA A 171 15.77 -6.30 7.64
C ALA A 171 17.16 -6.81 8.04
N ASP A 172 17.23 -8.06 8.48
CA ASP A 172 18.52 -8.70 8.75
C ASP A 172 19.35 -8.81 7.47
N ARG A 173 20.65 -8.49 7.56
CA ARG A 173 21.58 -8.51 6.42
C ARG A 173 21.59 -9.87 5.71
N GLU A 174 21.45 -10.96 6.45
CA GLU A 174 21.40 -12.34 5.95
C GLU A 174 20.23 -12.59 4.98
N LEU A 175 19.14 -11.84 5.14
CA LEU A 175 18.00 -11.89 4.21
C LEU A 175 18.39 -11.42 2.81
N LEU A 176 19.31 -10.45 2.70
CA LEU A 176 19.89 -9.95 1.45
C LEU A 176 21.28 -10.54 1.12
N ASP A 177 22.02 -11.10 2.06
CA ASP A 177 23.36 -11.64 1.78
C ASP A 177 23.29 -13.09 1.30
N ASN A 178 22.77 -13.27 0.09
CA ASN A 178 22.63 -14.55 -0.59
C ASN A 178 22.61 -14.33 -2.12
N GLN A 179 22.34 -15.36 -2.92
CA GLN A 179 22.32 -15.26 -4.40
C GLN A 179 20.91 -15.48 -4.98
N ARG A 180 19.87 -15.38 -4.15
CA ARG A 180 18.47 -15.56 -4.59
C ARG A 180 18.02 -14.36 -5.41
N GLU A 181 17.12 -14.59 -6.37
CA GLU A 181 16.47 -13.51 -7.14
C GLU A 181 15.91 -12.43 -6.20
N VAL A 182 16.06 -11.16 -6.60
CA VAL A 182 15.41 -10.04 -5.90
C VAL A 182 14.20 -9.58 -6.70
N ILE A 183 13.05 -9.50 -6.05
CA ILE A 183 11.80 -8.99 -6.64
C ILE A 183 11.46 -7.65 -5.99
N LEU A 184 11.42 -6.59 -6.78
CA LEU A 184 10.99 -5.26 -6.38
C LEU A 184 9.50 -5.09 -6.69
N VAL A 185 8.67 -4.77 -5.68
CA VAL A 185 7.22 -4.64 -5.83
C VAL A 185 6.77 -3.21 -5.58
N ASP A 186 6.15 -2.60 -6.58
CA ASP A 186 5.59 -1.25 -6.54
C ASP A 186 4.12 -1.22 -7.01
N ASP A 187 3.40 -0.12 -6.79
CA ASP A 187 2.03 0.04 -7.30
C ASP A 187 2.02 0.41 -8.80
N GLU A 188 2.86 1.36 -9.19
CA GLU A 188 2.90 1.93 -10.53
C GLU A 188 4.32 2.21 -11.00
N MET A 189 4.66 1.74 -12.20
CA MET A 189 5.93 2.08 -12.85
C MET A 189 5.71 3.09 -13.98
N THR A 190 6.45 4.20 -13.97
CA THR A 190 6.38 5.24 -15.02
C THR A 190 7.69 5.44 -15.75
N THR A 191 8.74 5.84 -15.05
CA THR A 191 10.09 5.94 -15.64
C THR A 191 10.94 4.71 -15.32
N GLY A 192 10.62 4.01 -14.23
CA GLY A 192 11.42 2.89 -13.73
C GLY A 192 12.77 3.30 -13.14
N LYS A 193 13.09 4.60 -13.04
CA LYS A 193 14.35 5.10 -12.48
C LYS A 193 14.60 4.63 -11.05
N THR A 194 13.57 4.66 -10.21
CA THR A 194 13.64 4.18 -8.82
C THR A 194 14.15 2.73 -8.78
N ALA A 195 13.53 1.84 -9.56
CA ALA A 195 13.95 0.45 -9.65
C ALA A 195 15.39 0.30 -10.19
N VAL A 196 15.78 1.06 -11.21
CA VAL A 196 17.17 1.07 -11.73
C VAL A 196 18.17 1.45 -10.64
N ASN A 197 17.91 2.54 -9.90
CA ASN A 197 18.80 3.01 -8.86
C ASN A 197 18.92 2.00 -7.72
N ILE A 198 17.80 1.38 -7.33
CA ILE A 198 17.78 0.33 -6.32
C ILE A 198 18.55 -0.91 -6.76
N ILE A 199 18.37 -1.36 -8.00
CA ILE A 199 19.12 -2.50 -8.55
C ILE A 199 20.62 -2.20 -8.49
N ARG A 200 21.05 -0.96 -8.81
CA ARG A 200 22.46 -0.55 -8.68
C ARG A 200 22.96 -0.58 -7.24
N SER A 201 22.19 -0.04 -6.29
CA SER A 201 22.56 -0.06 -4.87
C SER A 201 22.69 -1.50 -4.35
N ILE A 202 21.75 -2.37 -4.71
CA ILE A 202 21.82 -3.79 -4.35
C ILE A 202 23.02 -4.45 -5.03
N GLN A 203 23.27 -4.18 -6.31
CA GLN A 203 24.41 -4.75 -7.04
C GLN A 203 25.78 -4.36 -6.46
N ALA A 204 25.90 -3.15 -5.92
CA ALA A 204 27.14 -2.68 -5.33
C ALA A 204 27.55 -3.47 -4.07
N GLU A 205 26.59 -3.96 -3.30
CA GLU A 205 26.84 -4.62 -2.01
C GLU A 205 26.48 -6.12 -1.98
N PHE A 206 25.39 -6.47 -2.65
CA PHE A 206 24.81 -7.82 -2.71
C PHE A 206 24.51 -8.19 -4.17
N PRO A 207 25.54 -8.49 -4.99
CA PRO A 207 25.35 -8.84 -6.41
C PRO A 207 24.36 -10.00 -6.60
N ARG A 208 23.61 -9.92 -7.70
CA ARG A 208 22.66 -10.94 -8.18
C ARG A 208 22.81 -11.17 -9.66
N SER A 209 22.44 -12.36 -10.12
CA SER A 209 22.26 -12.63 -11.55
C SER A 209 20.89 -12.20 -12.07
N GLU A 210 19.87 -12.14 -11.21
CA GLU A 210 18.49 -11.96 -11.63
C GLU A 210 17.70 -11.02 -10.70
N TYR A 211 16.93 -10.13 -11.34
CA TYR A 211 15.94 -9.26 -10.71
C TYR A 211 14.61 -9.40 -11.41
N THR A 212 13.54 -9.16 -10.66
CA THR A 212 12.21 -8.89 -11.22
C THR A 212 11.70 -7.58 -10.66
N VAL A 213 11.09 -6.75 -11.52
CA VAL A 213 10.32 -5.57 -11.11
C VAL A 213 8.86 -5.84 -11.40
N ALA A 214 8.05 -5.85 -10.35
CA ALA A 214 6.63 -6.17 -10.38
C ALA A 214 5.80 -4.93 -10.01
N SER A 215 4.81 -4.60 -10.81
CA SER A 215 3.86 -3.51 -10.52
C SER A 215 2.44 -3.84 -10.95
N ILE A 216 1.44 -3.19 -10.37
CA ILE A 216 0.06 -3.33 -10.88
C ILE A 216 -0.01 -2.70 -12.28
N LEU A 217 0.49 -1.45 -12.37
CA LEU A 217 0.48 -0.66 -13.59
C LEU A 217 1.90 -0.45 -14.12
N ASP A 218 2.13 -0.65 -15.41
CA ASP A 218 3.38 -0.29 -16.09
C ASP A 218 3.11 0.65 -17.27
N TRP A 219 3.51 1.92 -17.09
CA TRP A 219 3.34 3.01 -18.05
C TRP A 219 4.65 3.46 -18.71
N ARG A 220 5.71 2.63 -18.63
CA ARG A 220 7.00 3.00 -19.20
C ARG A 220 6.93 3.16 -20.71
N SER A 221 7.41 4.30 -21.20
CA SER A 221 7.72 4.50 -22.61
C SER A 221 8.77 3.50 -23.10
N GLN A 222 8.91 3.40 -24.42
CA GLN A 222 9.92 2.55 -25.04
C GLN A 222 11.34 2.94 -24.62
N GLU A 223 11.64 4.24 -24.46
CA GLU A 223 12.94 4.69 -23.95
C GLU A 223 13.19 4.21 -22.51
N ASN A 224 12.18 4.29 -21.64
CA ASN A 224 12.31 3.84 -20.25
C ASN A 224 12.44 2.31 -20.14
N GLN A 225 11.82 1.56 -21.04
CA GLN A 225 12.03 0.11 -21.15
C GLN A 225 13.45 -0.21 -21.66
N ALA A 226 13.99 0.57 -22.62
CA ALA A 226 15.35 0.40 -23.11
C ALA A 226 16.41 0.67 -22.02
N ALA A 227 16.14 1.54 -21.05
CA ALA A 227 17.03 1.78 -19.92
C ALA A 227 17.29 0.52 -19.08
N PHE A 228 16.30 -0.38 -18.96
CA PHE A 228 16.48 -1.67 -18.27
C PHE A 228 17.38 -2.60 -19.07
N GLN A 229 17.20 -2.66 -20.38
CA GLN A 229 18.06 -3.47 -21.28
C GLN A 229 19.51 -2.97 -21.28
N MET A 230 19.72 -1.66 -21.15
CA MET A 230 21.05 -1.09 -20.98
C MET A 230 21.67 -1.51 -19.65
N LEU A 231 20.90 -1.48 -18.56
CA LEU A 231 21.35 -1.91 -17.24
C LEU A 231 21.71 -3.41 -17.21
N GLU A 232 20.92 -4.26 -17.86
CA GLU A 232 21.21 -5.70 -18.02
C GLU A 232 22.58 -5.93 -18.68
N LYS A 233 22.85 -5.22 -19.78
CA LYS A 233 24.13 -5.33 -20.50
C LYS A 233 25.30 -4.78 -19.71
N GLU A 234 25.07 -3.68 -18.99
CA GLU A 234 26.11 -3.04 -18.18
C GLU A 234 26.54 -3.91 -17.00
N LEU A 235 25.59 -4.50 -16.30
CA LEU A 235 25.85 -5.26 -15.07
C LEU A 235 25.97 -6.78 -15.30
N GLY A 236 25.64 -7.27 -16.50
CA GLY A 236 25.66 -8.71 -16.80
C GLY A 236 24.57 -9.48 -16.06
N ILE A 237 23.39 -8.88 -15.90
CA ILE A 237 22.26 -9.41 -15.14
C ILE A 237 21.02 -9.56 -16.02
N THR A 238 20.00 -10.25 -15.51
CA THR A 238 18.66 -10.31 -16.10
C THR A 238 17.67 -9.51 -15.26
N ILE A 239 16.82 -8.71 -15.91
CA ILE A 239 15.76 -7.93 -15.27
C ILE A 239 14.42 -8.25 -15.95
N ASN A 240 13.59 -9.01 -15.25
CA ASN A 240 12.23 -9.31 -15.69
C ASN A 240 11.27 -8.17 -15.28
N SER A 241 10.25 -7.92 -16.09
CA SER A 241 9.16 -6.99 -15.77
C SER A 241 7.84 -7.74 -15.70
N VAL A 242 7.10 -7.55 -14.61
CA VAL A 242 5.81 -8.21 -14.34
C VAL A 242 4.76 -7.13 -14.08
N SER A 243 3.65 -7.16 -14.82
CA SER A 243 2.53 -6.26 -14.52
C SER A 243 1.16 -6.86 -14.82
N LEU A 244 0.13 -6.33 -14.15
CA LEU A 244 -1.27 -6.69 -14.39
C LEU A 244 -1.90 -5.87 -15.51
N LEU A 245 -1.42 -4.65 -15.73
CA LEU A 245 -1.78 -3.80 -16.86
C LEU A 245 -0.56 -3.03 -17.35
N LYS A 246 -0.32 -3.05 -18.66
CA LYS A 246 0.78 -2.34 -19.30
C LYS A 246 0.29 -1.50 -20.46
N GLY A 247 0.86 -0.31 -20.60
CA GLY A 247 0.55 0.58 -21.70
C GLY A 247 1.51 1.75 -21.80
N GLU A 248 1.19 2.66 -22.68
CA GLU A 248 1.81 3.98 -22.77
C GLU A 248 0.79 5.03 -22.35
N MET A 249 1.26 6.11 -21.70
CA MET A 249 0.41 7.22 -21.31
C MET A 249 0.97 8.54 -21.83
N GLN A 250 0.07 9.46 -22.18
CA GLN A 250 0.42 10.84 -22.49
C GLN A 250 -0.59 11.78 -21.83
N ALA A 251 -0.09 12.73 -21.03
CA ALA A 251 -0.93 13.80 -20.51
C ALA A 251 -1.00 14.94 -21.52
N ALA A 252 -2.20 15.47 -21.72
CA ALA A 252 -2.47 16.60 -22.59
C ALA A 252 -3.19 17.71 -21.80
N GLY A 253 -2.65 18.93 -21.91
CA GLY A 253 -3.19 20.13 -21.28
C GLY A 253 -2.71 20.39 -19.85
N GLU A 254 -3.23 21.46 -19.25
CA GLU A 254 -2.95 21.89 -17.88
C GLU A 254 -4.25 21.98 -17.08
N PRO A 255 -4.26 21.59 -15.80
CA PRO A 255 -5.47 21.61 -15.01
C PRO A 255 -5.94 23.05 -14.78
N VAL A 256 -7.18 23.33 -15.17
CA VAL A 256 -7.89 24.55 -14.77
C VAL A 256 -8.50 24.30 -13.39
N ILE A 257 -7.76 24.72 -12.37
CA ILE A 257 -8.21 24.59 -10.98
C ILE A 257 -9.07 25.81 -10.65
N GLN A 258 -10.38 25.62 -10.57
CA GLN A 258 -11.27 26.62 -9.98
C GLN A 258 -11.13 26.54 -8.46
N THR A 259 -10.58 27.59 -7.84
CA THR A 259 -10.43 27.71 -6.38
C THR A 259 -11.77 28.03 -5.72
N ASN A 260 -12.74 27.12 -5.81
CA ASN A 260 -13.93 27.13 -4.98
C ASN A 260 -13.85 25.94 -4.02
N ILE A 261 -12.89 26.00 -3.09
CA ILE A 261 -13.00 25.19 -1.87
C ILE A 261 -14.06 25.92 -1.04
N GLU A 262 -15.33 25.68 -1.34
CA GLU A 262 -16.33 25.85 -0.30
C GLU A 262 -15.95 24.82 0.77
N ASP A 263 -15.36 25.30 1.87
CA ASP A 263 -15.34 24.57 3.13
C ASP A 263 -16.82 24.26 3.42
N ARG A 264 -17.28 23.10 2.98
CA ARG A 264 -18.57 22.56 3.42
C ARG A 264 -18.43 22.45 4.93
N LYS A 265 -18.94 23.46 5.65
CA LYS A 265 -19.05 23.44 7.11
C LYS A 265 -19.93 22.25 7.44
N ARG A 266 -19.30 21.11 7.72
CA ARG A 266 -19.97 19.93 8.23
C ARG A 266 -20.10 20.15 9.73
N ASP A 267 -21.33 20.20 10.23
CA ASP A 267 -21.56 20.24 11.66
C ASP A 267 -20.95 18.98 12.27
N ALA A 268 -20.05 19.18 13.24
CA ALA A 268 -19.46 18.08 14.00
C ALA A 268 -20.59 17.42 14.82
N GLY A 269 -21.09 16.29 14.34
CA GLY A 269 -22.00 15.44 15.10
C GLY A 269 -21.28 14.89 16.34
N GLY A 270 -22.03 14.59 17.40
CA GLY A 270 -21.48 13.92 18.58
C GLY A 270 -20.99 12.53 18.23
N SER A 271 -19.68 12.38 17.99
CA SER A 271 -19.02 11.09 17.80
C SER A 271 -18.54 10.57 19.15
N SER A 272 -18.85 9.31 19.46
CA SER A 272 -18.24 8.60 20.58
C SER A 272 -16.86 8.08 20.18
N ILE A 273 -15.89 8.23 21.06
CA ILE A 273 -14.51 7.78 20.84
C ILE A 273 -14.16 6.75 21.91
N SER A 274 -13.69 5.59 21.48
CA SER A 274 -13.20 4.53 22.37
C SER A 274 -11.82 4.05 21.95
N PHE A 275 -11.11 3.43 22.88
CA PHE A 275 -9.75 2.93 22.69
C PHE A 275 -9.73 1.42 22.94
N ILE A 276 -9.05 0.68 22.07
CA ILE A 276 -8.90 -0.77 22.15
C ILE A 276 -7.41 -1.10 22.07
N ASN A 277 -6.84 -1.55 23.19
CA ASN A 277 -5.49 -2.10 23.24
C ASN A 277 -5.56 -3.61 22.98
N LEU A 278 -5.06 -4.06 21.83
CA LEU A 278 -5.08 -5.48 21.50
C LEU A 278 -4.12 -6.29 22.38
N SER A 279 -3.03 -5.70 22.87
CA SER A 279 -2.08 -6.39 23.77
C SER A 279 -2.66 -6.69 25.16
N GLU A 280 -3.60 -5.87 25.63
CA GLU A 280 -4.33 -6.12 26.89
C GLU A 280 -5.46 -7.14 26.72
N SER A 281 -5.78 -7.52 25.48
CA SER A 281 -6.85 -8.47 25.16
C SER A 281 -6.38 -9.93 25.15
N GLY A 282 -5.19 -10.20 25.70
CA GLY A 282 -4.57 -11.54 25.71
C GLY A 282 -3.89 -11.94 24.39
N LEU A 283 -3.77 -11.01 23.44
CA LEU A 283 -3.05 -11.20 22.17
C LEU A 283 -1.61 -10.73 22.34
N SER A 284 -0.64 -11.51 21.86
CA SER A 284 0.77 -11.20 22.01
C SER A 284 1.44 -11.03 20.66
N PHE A 285 1.69 -9.79 20.26
CA PHE A 285 2.43 -9.48 19.05
C PHE A 285 3.93 -9.31 19.35
N GLU A 286 4.79 -9.96 18.57
CA GLU A 286 6.23 -9.75 18.64
C GLU A 286 6.59 -8.29 18.30
N LYS A 287 7.56 -7.74 19.03
CA LYS A 287 7.93 -6.31 18.98
C LYS A 287 9.34 -6.15 18.42
N ALA A 288 9.59 -5.06 17.68
CA ALA A 288 10.91 -4.69 17.15
C ALA A 288 11.02 -3.18 16.89
N GLY A 289 12.23 -2.67 16.68
CA GLY A 289 12.46 -1.29 16.23
C GLY A 289 12.01 -0.22 17.22
N SER A 290 12.71 -0.09 18.34
CA SER A 290 12.57 1.02 19.29
C SER A 290 13.95 1.47 19.75
N PRO A 291 14.16 2.76 20.05
CA PRO A 291 13.22 3.86 19.82
C PRO A 291 13.11 4.23 18.33
N SER A 292 12.10 5.03 17.99
CA SER A 292 11.99 5.73 16.70
C SER A 292 12.09 7.24 16.88
N ILE A 293 12.57 7.95 15.86
CA ILE A 293 12.73 9.41 15.87
C ILE A 293 11.83 10.04 14.80
N THR A 294 11.03 11.02 15.21
CA THR A 294 10.20 11.85 14.32
C THR A 294 11.03 12.89 13.58
N LEU A 295 10.50 13.51 12.52
CA LEU A 295 11.20 14.53 11.75
C LEU A 295 11.63 15.73 12.62
N GLY A 296 10.79 16.14 13.58
CA GLY A 296 11.09 17.18 14.57
C GLY A 296 12.02 16.76 15.70
N GLY A 297 12.56 15.54 15.68
CA GLY A 297 13.48 15.02 16.70
C GLY A 297 12.80 14.46 17.96
N GLY A 298 11.48 14.26 17.93
CA GLY A 298 10.74 13.60 19.00
C GLY A 298 11.11 12.11 19.07
N ILE A 299 11.21 11.57 20.28
CA ILE A 299 11.57 10.16 20.50
C ILE A 299 10.32 9.39 20.93
N CYS A 300 10.02 8.30 20.22
CA CYS A 300 8.99 7.34 20.61
C CYS A 300 9.65 6.03 21.06
N ASN A 301 9.43 5.64 22.32
CA ASN A 301 9.96 4.41 22.92
C ASN A 301 9.01 3.21 22.80
N ILE A 302 7.88 3.36 22.13
CA ILE A 302 6.96 2.26 21.90
C ILE A 302 7.49 1.50 20.67
N PRO A 303 7.81 0.20 20.79
CA PRO A 303 8.33 -0.56 19.66
C PRO A 303 7.25 -0.82 18.61
N TYR A 304 7.68 -0.92 17.36
CA TYR A 304 6.85 -1.40 16.27
C TYR A 304 6.56 -2.90 16.39
N LEU A 305 5.70 -3.40 15.52
CA LEU A 305 5.45 -4.83 15.39
C LEU A 305 6.54 -5.47 14.53
N LYS A 306 7.12 -6.56 15.03
CA LYS A 306 8.20 -7.28 14.32
C LYS A 306 7.73 -7.83 12.97
N ARG A 307 6.47 -8.24 12.86
CA ARG A 307 5.94 -9.05 11.76
C ARG A 307 5.08 -8.29 10.76
N THR A 308 5.50 -7.08 10.44
CA THR A 308 4.84 -6.21 9.45
C THR A 308 5.46 -6.29 8.06
N GLY A 309 6.66 -6.87 7.96
CA GLY A 309 7.53 -6.77 6.79
C GLY A 309 8.65 -5.77 6.97
N ARG A 310 8.50 -4.76 7.85
CA ARG A 310 9.53 -3.73 8.05
C ARG A 310 10.88 -4.29 8.48
N PHE A 311 10.85 -5.35 9.29
CA PHE A 311 12.03 -5.98 9.90
C PHE A 311 12.43 -7.30 9.23
N GLY A 312 11.87 -7.62 8.07
CA GLY A 312 12.09 -8.91 7.41
C GLY A 312 11.14 -10.01 7.88
N LEU A 313 10.67 -10.80 6.92
CA LEU A 313 9.90 -12.02 7.08
C LEU A 313 10.54 -13.13 6.26
N GLN A 314 10.40 -14.36 6.73
CA GLN A 314 10.88 -15.54 6.03
C GLN A 314 9.89 -16.68 6.15
N LYS A 315 9.55 -17.31 5.02
CA LYS A 315 8.61 -18.43 5.01
C LYS A 315 9.19 -19.59 5.83
N GLY A 316 8.36 -20.16 6.71
CA GLY A 316 8.74 -21.26 7.61
C GLY A 316 9.02 -20.84 9.06
N ALA A 317 9.08 -19.54 9.36
CA ALA A 317 8.89 -19.06 10.73
C ALA A 317 7.37 -19.10 11.05
N GLU A 318 6.97 -19.62 12.23
CA GLU A 318 5.55 -19.80 12.62
C GLU A 318 4.74 -18.52 12.32
N GLU A 319 3.83 -18.45 11.34
CA GLU A 319 3.11 -17.19 11.01
C GLU A 319 2.09 -16.81 12.09
N PRO A 320 1.94 -15.52 12.46
CA PRO A 320 1.09 -15.08 13.56
C PRO A 320 -0.38 -14.98 13.13
N GLU A 321 -0.79 -15.74 12.11
CA GLU A 321 -2.13 -15.67 11.51
C GLU A 321 -3.24 -15.84 12.56
N ARG A 322 -3.00 -16.67 13.58
CA ARG A 322 -3.94 -16.88 14.69
C ARG A 322 -4.20 -15.62 15.51
N ASP A 323 -3.18 -14.80 15.77
CA ASP A 323 -3.35 -13.57 16.56
C ASP A 323 -4.09 -12.50 15.77
N LEU A 324 -3.89 -12.44 14.45
CA LEU A 324 -4.64 -11.55 13.56
C LEU A 324 -6.11 -11.97 13.43
N GLU A 325 -6.38 -13.27 13.30
CA GLU A 325 -7.74 -13.81 13.31
C GLU A 325 -8.46 -13.50 14.63
N ALA A 326 -7.77 -13.67 15.75
CA ALA A 326 -8.31 -13.37 17.07
C ALA A 326 -8.56 -11.86 17.26
N ALA A 327 -7.66 -11.00 16.77
CA ALA A 327 -7.86 -9.55 16.74
C ALA A 327 -9.08 -9.18 15.89
N ALA A 328 -9.22 -9.73 14.69
CA ALA A 328 -10.36 -9.49 13.82
C ALA A 328 -11.68 -9.94 14.47
N ALA A 329 -11.71 -11.12 15.08
CA ALA A 329 -12.87 -11.63 15.79
C ALA A 329 -13.25 -10.74 17.00
N LEU A 330 -12.28 -10.18 17.71
CA LEU A 330 -12.51 -9.23 18.79
C LEU A 330 -13.11 -7.92 18.27
N LEU A 331 -12.51 -7.34 17.22
CA LEU A 331 -12.98 -6.08 16.64
C LEU A 331 -14.37 -6.25 15.99
N ALA A 332 -14.63 -7.37 15.32
CA ALA A 332 -15.93 -7.69 14.74
C ALA A 332 -17.06 -7.66 15.78
N LYS A 333 -16.82 -8.19 16.99
CA LYS A 333 -17.81 -8.14 18.10
C LYS A 333 -18.11 -6.74 18.60
N SER A 334 -17.23 -5.77 18.34
CA SER A 334 -17.41 -4.37 18.74
C SER A 334 -18.08 -3.52 17.67
N ARG A 335 -18.37 -4.08 16.48
CA ARG A 335 -19.07 -3.37 15.40
C ARG A 335 -20.43 -2.86 15.85
N LYS A 336 -20.83 -1.69 15.36
CA LYS A 336 -22.11 -1.03 15.69
C LYS A 336 -23.14 -1.02 14.56
N GLY A 337 -22.75 -1.48 13.37
CA GLY A 337 -23.64 -1.58 12.22
C GLY A 337 -23.06 -2.45 11.11
N ASP A 338 -23.67 -2.35 9.94
CA ASP A 338 -23.39 -3.21 8.80
C ASP A 338 -22.27 -2.65 7.93
N HIS A 339 -22.09 -1.32 7.92
CA HIS A 339 -21.05 -0.66 7.11
C HIS A 339 -19.93 -0.14 8.00
N THR A 340 -18.81 -0.87 8.02
CA THR A 340 -17.65 -0.55 8.85
C THR A 340 -16.48 -0.09 7.98
N LEU A 341 -15.83 1.01 8.34
CA LEU A 341 -14.55 1.41 7.74
C LEU A 341 -13.40 1.03 8.68
N VAL A 342 -12.40 0.33 8.16
CA VAL A 342 -11.12 0.07 8.81
C VAL A 342 -10.06 0.93 8.14
N LEU A 343 -9.41 1.79 8.93
CA LEU A 343 -8.37 2.72 8.50
C LEU A 343 -7.01 2.30 9.05
N GLY A 344 -6.07 1.92 8.18
CA GLY A 344 -4.64 1.83 8.50
C GLY A 344 -3.96 3.21 8.50
N THR A 345 -2.71 3.27 8.96
CA THR A 345 -1.97 4.53 9.06
C THR A 345 -0.65 4.48 8.28
N GLY A 346 -0.52 5.32 7.27
CA GLY A 346 0.70 5.41 6.44
C GLY A 346 1.14 4.05 5.91
N GLU A 347 2.32 3.59 6.32
CA GLU A 347 2.93 2.31 5.92
C GLU A 347 2.26 1.08 6.56
N PHE A 348 1.50 1.26 7.64
CA PHE A 348 0.83 0.17 8.36
C PHE A 348 -0.48 -0.23 7.66
N MET A 349 -0.35 -0.83 6.48
CA MET A 349 -1.49 -1.16 5.61
C MET A 349 -1.88 -2.64 5.64
N TYR A 350 -0.90 -3.56 5.58
CA TYR A 350 -1.18 -4.98 5.38
C TYR A 350 -1.99 -5.58 6.53
N ILE A 351 -1.53 -5.40 7.76
CA ILE A 351 -2.18 -5.96 8.95
C ILE A 351 -3.61 -5.41 9.10
N PRO A 352 -3.85 -4.09 9.03
CA PRO A 352 -5.23 -3.57 9.06
C PRO A 352 -6.12 -4.08 7.93
N MET A 353 -5.59 -4.22 6.70
CA MET A 353 -6.34 -4.80 5.59
C MET A 353 -6.69 -6.28 5.84
N LYS A 354 -5.74 -7.06 6.39
CA LYS A 354 -5.97 -8.46 6.73
C LYS A 354 -7.01 -8.61 7.84
N VAL A 355 -6.91 -7.79 8.90
CA VAL A 355 -7.91 -7.74 9.98
C VAL A 355 -9.29 -7.39 9.42
N ALA A 356 -9.38 -6.37 8.55
CA ALA A 356 -10.62 -5.97 7.90
C ALA A 356 -11.27 -7.13 7.11
N SER A 357 -10.49 -7.92 6.36
CA SER A 357 -10.98 -9.09 5.61
C SER A 357 -11.55 -10.22 6.47
N GLN A 358 -11.30 -10.17 7.78
CA GLN A 358 -11.72 -11.18 8.75
C GLN A 358 -12.78 -10.64 9.73
N MET A 359 -13.24 -9.40 9.56
CA MET A 359 -14.25 -8.77 10.41
C MET A 359 -15.70 -9.02 9.94
N GLY A 360 -15.89 -9.79 8.86
CA GLY A 360 -17.18 -10.15 8.28
C GLY A 360 -17.62 -9.24 7.13
N GLU A 361 -18.88 -9.39 6.70
CA GLU A 361 -19.44 -8.64 5.57
C GLU A 361 -19.61 -7.14 5.89
N GLY A 362 -19.66 -6.32 4.84
CA GLY A 362 -19.87 -4.87 4.92
C GLY A 362 -18.67 -4.08 5.48
N VAL A 363 -17.50 -4.69 5.53
CA VAL A 363 -16.25 -4.05 5.97
C VAL A 363 -15.47 -3.53 4.77
N PHE A 364 -15.01 -2.29 4.87
CA PHE A 364 -14.15 -1.63 3.90
C PHE A 364 -12.81 -1.30 4.52
N PHE A 365 -11.77 -1.29 3.70
CA PHE A 365 -10.42 -0.93 4.10
C PHE A 365 -9.93 0.32 3.37
N GLN A 366 -9.27 1.21 4.10
CA GLN A 366 -8.47 2.30 3.57
C GLN A 366 -7.22 2.53 4.45
N SER A 367 -6.25 3.32 3.99
CA SER A 367 -5.16 3.86 4.80
C SER A 367 -5.06 5.38 4.67
N THR A 368 -4.48 6.04 5.65
CA THR A 368 -4.05 7.43 5.48
C THR A 368 -2.86 7.51 4.51
N THR A 369 -2.65 8.67 3.89
CA THR A 369 -1.48 8.87 3.03
C THR A 369 -0.85 10.25 3.15
N ARG A 370 0.46 10.32 2.88
CA ARG A 370 1.21 11.58 2.67
C ARG A 370 0.94 12.27 1.32
N SER A 371 0.11 11.68 0.45
CA SER A 371 -0.05 12.12 -0.95
C SER A 371 -1.16 13.18 -1.11
N PRO A 372 -0.84 14.46 -1.36
CA PRO A 372 -1.85 15.49 -1.53
C PRO A 372 -2.54 15.42 -2.90
N VAL A 373 -3.86 15.24 -2.89
CA VAL A 373 -4.74 15.19 -4.06
C VAL A 373 -5.70 16.38 -4.04
N HIS A 374 -5.94 16.98 -5.21
CA HIS A 374 -6.93 18.03 -5.36
C HIS A 374 -8.33 17.42 -5.25
N VAL A 375 -9.17 17.94 -4.36
CA VAL A 375 -10.51 17.42 -4.10
C VAL A 375 -11.53 18.08 -5.04
N LEU A 376 -12.35 17.27 -5.70
CA LEU A 376 -13.43 17.71 -6.58
C LEU A 376 -14.61 16.74 -6.46
N ASP A 377 -15.74 17.20 -5.92
CA ASP A 377 -16.96 16.41 -5.82
C ASP A 377 -17.65 16.27 -7.18
N ARG A 378 -17.09 15.39 -8.02
CA ARG A 378 -17.62 15.00 -9.33
C ARG A 378 -17.68 13.49 -9.39
N GLU A 379 -18.78 12.96 -9.89
CA GLU A 379 -18.90 11.52 -10.15
C GLU A 379 -17.75 11.03 -11.05
N GLY A 380 -17.19 9.86 -10.71
CA GLY A 380 -16.03 9.28 -11.38
C GLY A 380 -14.68 9.92 -11.03
N TYR A 381 -14.59 11.02 -10.29
CA TYR A 381 -13.32 11.60 -9.86
C TYR A 381 -12.75 10.90 -8.62
N GLY A 382 -11.44 10.66 -8.58
CA GLY A 382 -10.80 9.79 -7.57
C GLY A 382 -10.66 10.37 -6.17
N ALA A 383 -10.88 11.66 -5.97
CA ALA A 383 -10.82 12.31 -4.65
C ALA A 383 -11.97 13.32 -4.54
N ARG A 384 -13.17 12.83 -4.21
CA ARG A 384 -14.38 13.65 -4.08
C ARG A 384 -14.48 14.36 -2.75
N GLU A 385 -13.88 13.77 -1.73
CA GLU A 385 -13.83 14.28 -0.38
C GLU A 385 -12.42 14.09 0.18
N GLY A 386 -11.96 14.98 1.04
CA GLY A 386 -10.64 14.88 1.65
C GLY A 386 -10.61 15.51 3.02
N LEU A 387 -9.94 14.83 3.94
CA LEU A 387 -9.57 15.32 5.27
C LEU A 387 -8.06 15.47 5.31
N SER A 388 -7.58 16.39 6.13
CA SER A 388 -6.16 16.69 6.23
C SER A 388 -5.78 17.05 7.66
N PHE A 389 -4.78 16.36 8.20
CA PHE A 389 -4.37 16.47 9.60
C PHE A 389 -2.86 16.20 9.74
N PRO A 390 -2.21 16.70 10.80
CA PRO A 390 -0.88 16.24 11.17
C PRO A 390 -0.91 14.75 11.54
N ASN A 391 0.12 13.99 11.18
CA ASN A 391 0.25 12.58 11.54
C ASN A 391 0.34 12.44 13.07
N PRO A 392 -0.53 11.65 13.73
CA PRO A 392 -0.47 11.46 15.18
C PRO A 392 0.85 10.87 15.70
N GLU A 393 1.63 10.18 14.84
CA GLU A 393 2.95 9.65 15.19
C GLU A 393 4.11 10.62 14.87
N ASP A 394 3.88 11.65 14.05
CA ASP A 394 4.87 12.66 13.67
C ASP A 394 4.19 13.94 13.15
N ALA A 395 4.01 14.94 14.02
CA ALA A 395 3.22 16.12 13.71
C ALA A 395 3.76 16.97 12.54
N ASP A 396 5.04 16.84 12.19
CA ASP A 396 5.67 17.55 11.05
C ASP A 396 5.31 16.90 9.70
N ILE A 397 4.71 15.71 9.72
CA ILE A 397 4.23 15.01 8.52
C ILE A 397 2.74 15.25 8.38
N ARG A 398 2.34 15.88 7.27
CA ARG A 398 0.93 16.01 6.90
C ARG A 398 0.39 14.70 6.31
N GLN A 399 -0.74 14.23 6.82
CA GLN A 399 -1.47 13.07 6.31
C GLN A 399 -2.86 13.48 5.82
N PHE A 400 -3.41 12.64 4.94
CA PHE A 400 -4.70 12.81 4.30
C PHE A 400 -5.48 11.51 4.32
N VAL A 401 -6.80 11.61 4.33
CA VAL A 401 -7.70 10.50 3.99
C VAL A 401 -8.79 11.04 3.08
N TYR A 402 -9.18 10.26 2.07
CA TYR A 402 -10.07 10.69 1.00
C TYR A 402 -11.32 9.82 0.94
N ASN A 403 -12.42 10.35 0.41
CA ASN A 403 -13.63 9.60 0.07
C ASN A 403 -14.30 8.87 1.26
N ILE A 404 -14.20 9.43 2.48
CA ILE A 404 -15.06 9.02 3.60
C ILE A 404 -16.36 9.83 3.54
N THR A 405 -17.34 9.29 2.80
CA THR A 405 -18.61 9.97 2.54
C THR A 405 -19.53 9.96 3.78
N PRO A 406 -20.10 11.11 4.17
CA PRO A 406 -21.01 11.19 5.29
C PRO A 406 -22.23 10.27 5.17
N GLY A 407 -22.53 9.56 6.26
CA GLY A 407 -23.68 8.65 6.33
C GLY A 407 -23.48 7.30 5.64
N VAL A 408 -22.29 7.01 5.10
CA VAL A 408 -21.99 5.70 4.50
C VAL A 408 -21.57 4.66 5.54
N TYR A 409 -20.81 5.06 6.56
CA TYR A 409 -20.26 4.15 7.57
C TYR A 409 -20.93 4.35 8.93
N ASP A 410 -21.30 3.25 9.57
CA ASP A 410 -21.87 3.19 10.91
C ASP A 410 -20.80 3.38 11.98
N ASP A 411 -19.62 2.79 11.76
CA ASP A 411 -18.47 2.90 12.63
C ASP A 411 -17.12 2.89 11.89
N LEU A 412 -16.11 3.40 12.59
CA LEU A 412 -14.74 3.54 12.10
C LEU A 412 -13.77 2.90 13.10
N PHE A 413 -12.89 2.03 12.61
CA PHE A 413 -11.76 1.49 13.34
C PHE A 413 -10.47 2.06 12.75
N ILE A 414 -9.70 2.81 13.53
CA ILE A 414 -8.39 3.30 13.12
C ILE A 414 -7.34 2.43 13.80
N LEU A 415 -6.57 1.70 13.01
CA LEU A 415 -5.57 0.76 13.50
C LEU A 415 -4.19 1.41 13.42
N PHE A 416 -3.62 1.71 14.58
CA PHE A 416 -2.25 2.13 14.71
C PHE A 416 -1.36 0.94 15.06
N GLU A 417 -0.16 0.90 14.49
CA GLU A 417 0.83 -0.13 14.84
C GLU A 417 1.22 -0.05 16.33
N ARG A 418 1.21 1.17 16.88
CA ARG A 418 1.63 1.52 18.24
C ARG A 418 0.66 2.52 18.85
N GLU A 419 0.60 2.59 20.17
CA GLU A 419 -0.25 3.54 20.88
C GLU A 419 0.11 4.98 20.50
N PRO A 420 -0.82 5.73 19.86
CA PRO A 420 -0.59 7.12 19.53
C PRO A 420 -0.73 8.00 20.78
N ASN A 421 0.00 9.11 20.82
CA ASN A 421 -0.20 10.12 21.86
C ASN A 421 -1.61 10.71 21.76
N ARG A 422 -2.33 10.78 22.89
CA ARG A 422 -3.73 11.23 22.93
C ARG A 422 -3.93 12.68 22.49
N GLU A 423 -2.99 13.56 22.81
CA GLU A 423 -3.04 14.97 22.38
C GLU A 423 -2.77 15.08 20.87
N ALA A 424 -1.82 14.28 20.36
CA ALA A 424 -1.50 14.23 18.94
C ALA A 424 -2.65 13.67 18.07
N LEU A 425 -3.57 12.90 18.65
CA LEU A 425 -4.78 12.42 17.97
C LEU A 425 -5.85 13.49 17.77
N VAL A 426 -5.86 14.56 18.58
CA VAL A 426 -6.96 15.54 18.58
C VAL A 426 -7.24 16.11 17.19
N PRO A 427 -6.24 16.57 16.41
CA PRO A 427 -6.48 17.09 15.05
C PRO A 427 -7.12 16.08 14.11
N LEU A 428 -6.68 14.81 14.15
CA LEU A 428 -7.27 13.73 13.36
C LEU A 428 -8.74 13.50 13.76
N LEU A 429 -9.02 13.42 15.06
CA LEU A 429 -10.36 13.18 15.57
C LEU A 429 -11.33 14.31 15.22
N GLU A 430 -10.88 15.57 15.26
CA GLU A 430 -11.69 16.71 14.84
C GLU A 430 -12.04 16.67 13.35
N GLU A 431 -11.11 16.24 12.48
CA GLU A 431 -11.41 16.03 11.06
C GLU A 431 -12.38 14.87 10.85
N LEU A 432 -12.22 13.76 11.57
CA LEU A 432 -13.08 12.58 11.42
C LEU A 432 -14.50 12.84 11.93
N LYS A 433 -14.71 13.67 12.95
CA LYS A 433 -16.06 14.06 13.39
C LYS A 433 -16.88 14.73 12.28
N LYS A 434 -16.21 15.37 11.31
CA LYS A 434 -16.87 15.97 10.13
C LYS A 434 -17.45 14.93 9.17
N THR A 435 -17.07 13.66 9.29
CA THR A 435 -17.65 12.57 8.49
C THR A 435 -19.04 12.16 8.99
N GLY A 436 -19.42 12.54 10.22
CA GLY A 436 -20.70 12.15 10.82
C GLY A 436 -20.75 10.70 11.34
N ILE A 437 -19.64 9.95 11.28
CA ILE A 437 -19.54 8.61 11.87
C ILE A 437 -19.69 8.72 13.39
N LYS A 438 -20.62 7.97 13.97
CA LYS A 438 -21.02 8.12 15.39
C LYS A 438 -20.14 7.36 16.37
N ASP A 439 -19.45 6.33 15.90
CA ASP A 439 -18.63 5.46 16.75
C ASP A 439 -17.25 5.29 16.10
N ILE A 440 -16.25 5.93 16.73
CA ILE A 440 -14.85 5.92 16.30
C ILE A 440 -14.03 5.15 17.33
N LYS A 441 -13.34 4.11 16.89
CA LYS A 441 -12.52 3.24 17.72
C LYS A 441 -11.06 3.41 17.33
N ILE A 442 -10.23 3.81 18.29
CA ILE A 442 -8.79 3.86 18.15
C ILE A 442 -8.22 2.53 18.64
N VAL A 443 -7.73 1.73 17.71
CA VAL A 443 -7.15 0.41 17.97
C VAL A 443 -5.64 0.51 17.86
N TYR A 444 -4.91 -0.07 18.81
CA TYR A 444 -3.46 -0.17 18.72
C TYR A 444 -2.97 -1.54 19.17
N PHE A 445 -1.92 -2.02 18.49
CA PHE A 445 -1.40 -3.37 18.70
C PHE A 445 -0.37 -3.43 19.82
N ASN A 446 0.34 -2.33 20.08
CA ASN A 446 1.34 -2.25 21.12
C ASN A 446 1.27 -0.91 21.86
N GLY A 447 1.42 -0.91 23.18
CA GLY A 447 1.25 0.25 24.04
C GLY A 447 1.04 -0.17 25.50
N GLY A 448 0.83 0.79 26.39
CA GLY A 448 0.41 0.49 27.77
C GLY A 448 1.52 0.24 28.81
N ASN A 449 2.81 0.38 28.47
CA ASN A 449 3.86 0.47 29.49
C ASN A 449 4.05 1.93 29.94
N ASN A 450 3.09 2.44 30.72
CA ASN A 450 3.43 3.44 31.74
C ASN A 450 4.26 2.73 32.82
N ASN A 451 5.58 2.66 32.62
CA ASN A 451 6.56 2.44 33.68
C ASN A 451 7.86 3.14 33.26
N GLY A 452 8.03 4.35 33.78
CA GLY A 452 9.16 5.23 33.59
C GLY A 452 8.80 6.64 34.02
#